data_AF-A0A350H8B6-F1
#
_entry.id   AF-A0A350H8B6-F1
#
_cell.length_a   1.000
_cell.length_b   1.000
_cell.length_c   1.000
_cell.angle_alpha   90.00
_cell.angle_beta   90.00
_cell.angle_gamma   90.00
#
_symmetry.space_group_name_H-M   'P 1'
#
loop_
_entity.id
_entity.type
_entity.pdbx_description
1 polymer ?
#
loop_
_entity_poly.entity_id
_entity_poly.type
_entity_poly.pdbx_seq_one_letter_code
_entity_poly.pdbx_strand_id
1 'polypeptide(L)'
;LFFAESLILAETGHSIGAIQIAGTTETAQLPFFVAACDYTLIGEEMMEASVYLQKDPLMLSSIAAEDVMKVIIIIILLIGLILGILGPGMHIEFFDKLFNLLIEIL
;
A
#
# COMPACT_ATOMS: atom_id res chain seq x y z
N LEU A 1 18.97 -14.02 -11.04
CA LEU A 1 18.43 -12.66 -11.23
C LEU A 1 19.59 -11.69 -11.31
N PHE A 2 19.68 -10.85 -12.34
CA PHE A 2 20.69 -9.80 -12.44
C PHE A 2 20.06 -8.48 -11.98
N PHE A 3 20.54 -7.90 -10.88
CA PHE A 3 19.87 -6.77 -10.24
C PHE A 3 19.93 -5.47 -11.06
N ALA A 4 21.02 -5.24 -11.79
CA ALA A 4 21.20 -4.04 -12.61
C ALA A 4 20.55 -4.14 -14.01
N GLU A 5 19.80 -5.20 -14.31
CA GLU A 5 19.11 -5.37 -15.59
C GLU A 5 18.12 -4.21 -15.85
N SER A 6 17.35 -3.84 -14.81
CA SER A 6 16.42 -2.72 -14.84
C SER A 6 17.14 -1.39 -15.04
N LEU A 7 18.34 -1.22 -14.47
CA LEU A 7 19.14 0.00 -14.65
C LEU A 7 19.59 0.16 -16.09
N ILE A 8 20.20 -0.88 -16.67
CA ILE A 8 20.73 -0.84 -18.04
C ILE A 8 19.61 -0.56 -19.05
N LEU A 9 18.44 -1.17 -18.82
CA LEU A 9 17.27 -1.01 -19.68
C LEU A 9 16.72 0.43 -19.61
N ALA A 10 16.66 1.02 -18.42
CA ALA A 10 16.15 2.37 -18.20
C ALA A 10 17.16 3.50 -18.53
N GLU A 11 18.46 3.26 -18.38
CA GLU A 11 19.50 4.29 -18.59
C GLU A 11 19.54 4.77 -20.05
N THR A 12 19.26 3.89 -21.00
CA THR A 12 19.24 4.27 -22.44
C THR A 12 18.15 5.30 -22.71
N GLY A 13 16.94 5.12 -22.18
CA GLY A 13 15.86 6.08 -22.30
C GLY A 13 16.15 7.38 -21.55
N HIS A 14 16.78 7.28 -20.38
CA HIS A 14 17.17 8.43 -19.58
C HIS A 14 18.22 9.30 -20.29
N SER A 15 19.18 8.67 -20.98
CA SER A 15 20.28 9.35 -21.69
C SER A 15 19.82 10.29 -22.81
N ILE A 16 18.64 10.03 -23.38
CA ILE A 16 18.03 10.86 -24.43
C ILE A 16 16.96 11.81 -23.88
N GLY A 17 16.75 11.83 -22.56
CA GLY A 17 15.71 12.64 -21.91
C GLY A 17 14.28 12.16 -22.20
N ALA A 18 14.08 10.87 -22.48
CA ALA A 18 12.76 10.31 -22.68
C ALA A 18 12.03 10.11 -21.35
N ILE A 19 10.74 10.42 -21.32
CA ILE A 19 9.87 10.10 -20.18
C ILE A 19 9.74 8.58 -20.08
N GLN A 20 10.04 8.04 -18.90
CA GLN A 20 9.96 6.61 -18.62
C GLN A 20 9.02 6.31 -17.46
N ILE A 21 8.10 5.39 -17.72
CA ILE A 21 7.21 4.79 -16.72
C ILE A 21 7.58 3.31 -16.62
N ALA A 22 8.00 2.88 -15.44
CA ALA A 22 8.43 1.51 -15.18
C ALA A 22 7.68 0.91 -13.99
N GLY A 23 7.75 -0.40 -13.83
CA GLY A 23 7.19 -1.11 -12.69
C GLY A 23 7.74 -2.53 -12.65
N THR A 24 7.93 -3.06 -11.44
CA THR A 24 8.36 -4.44 -11.25
C THR A 24 7.82 -5.00 -9.94
N THR A 25 7.51 -6.30 -9.93
CA THR A 25 7.18 -7.04 -8.70
C THR A 25 8.43 -7.54 -7.98
N GLU A 26 9.60 -7.40 -8.61
CA GLU A 26 10.88 -7.83 -8.05
C GLU A 26 11.51 -6.72 -7.19
N THR A 27 11.46 -6.93 -5.88
CA THR A 27 11.97 -5.98 -4.87
C THR A 27 13.43 -5.58 -5.07
N ALA A 28 14.27 -6.49 -5.56
CA ALA A 28 15.68 -6.20 -5.74
C ALA A 28 16.00 -5.32 -6.96
N GLN A 29 15.09 -5.26 -7.95
CA GLN A 29 15.24 -4.45 -9.17
C GLN A 29 14.58 -3.07 -9.05
N LEU A 30 13.63 -2.93 -8.12
CA LEU A 30 12.85 -1.71 -7.92
C LEU A 30 13.71 -0.44 -7.69
N PRO A 31 14.78 -0.46 -6.87
CA PRO A 31 15.59 0.74 -6.63
C PRO A 31 16.26 1.29 -7.90
N PHE A 32 16.58 0.41 -8.85
CA PHE A 32 17.20 0.81 -10.11
C PHE A 32 16.22 1.50 -11.04
N PHE A 33 14.95 1.06 -11.10
CA PHE A 33 13.91 1.79 -11.82
C PHE A 33 13.60 3.13 -11.18
N VAL A 34 13.54 3.18 -9.83
CA VAL A 34 13.36 4.43 -9.10
C VAL A 34 14.49 5.43 -9.40
N ALA A 35 15.72 4.96 -9.60
CA ALA A 35 16.86 5.82 -9.89
C ALA A 35 16.94 6.31 -11.36
N ALA A 36 16.44 5.53 -12.32
CA ALA A 36 16.63 5.80 -13.75
C ALA A 36 15.36 6.25 -14.50
N CYS A 37 14.17 6.03 -13.94
CA CYS A 37 12.88 6.38 -14.55
C CYS A 37 12.21 7.56 -13.84
N ASP A 38 11.38 8.31 -14.56
CA ASP A 38 10.62 9.44 -14.00
C ASP A 38 9.48 8.97 -13.09
N TYR A 39 8.83 7.87 -13.46
CA TYR A 39 7.73 7.27 -12.70
C TYR A 39 7.94 5.77 -12.55
N THR A 40 7.99 5.29 -11.31
CA THR A 40 8.11 3.87 -11.01
C THR A 40 6.91 3.42 -10.19
N LEU A 41 6.12 2.51 -10.75
CA LEU A 41 5.00 1.86 -10.07
C LEU A 41 5.54 0.80 -9.10
N ILE A 42 5.04 0.83 -7.87
CA ILE A 42 5.49 -0.06 -6.80
C ILE A 42 4.34 -0.97 -6.34
N GLY A 43 4.58 -2.27 -6.33
CA GLY A 43 3.67 -3.23 -5.69
C GLY A 43 2.25 -3.20 -6.25
N GLU A 44 1.29 -2.78 -5.42
CA GLU A 44 -0.14 -2.72 -5.75
C GLU A 44 -0.46 -1.75 -6.91
N GLU A 45 0.31 -0.67 -7.06
CA GLU A 45 0.13 0.34 -8.11
C GLU A 45 0.23 -0.23 -9.53
N MET A 46 1.03 -1.30 -9.72
CA MET A 46 1.20 -1.94 -11.02
C MET A 46 -0.07 -2.70 -11.44
N MET A 47 -0.77 -3.31 -10.47
CA MET A 47 -2.06 -3.97 -10.70
C MET A 47 -3.14 -2.92 -10.95
N GLU A 48 -3.17 -1.87 -10.16
CA GLU A 48 -4.10 -0.75 -10.33
C GLU A 48 -4.00 -0.11 -11.71
N ALA A 49 -2.78 0.16 -12.18
CA ALA A 49 -2.55 0.74 -13.51
C ALA A 49 -3.17 -0.10 -14.62
N SER A 50 -3.07 -1.43 -14.54
CA SER A 50 -3.66 -2.35 -15.52
C SER A 50 -5.19 -2.30 -15.53
N VAL A 51 -5.81 -2.10 -14.36
CA VAL A 51 -7.25 -1.97 -14.20
C VAL A 51 -7.74 -0.61 -14.69
N TYR A 52 -7.02 0.47 -14.39
CA TYR A 52 -7.34 1.83 -14.87
C TYR A 52 -7.29 1.94 -16.40
N LEU A 53 -6.39 1.19 -17.05
CA LEU A 53 -6.32 1.12 -18.51
C LEU A 53 -7.50 0.37 -19.13
N GLN A 54 -7.91 -0.76 -18.51
CA GLN A 54 -9.02 -1.59 -19.00
C GLN A 54 -10.40 -1.00 -18.66
N LYS A 55 -10.49 -0.18 -17.61
CA LYS A 55 -11.72 0.46 -17.11
C LYS A 55 -12.85 -0.53 -16.80
N ASP A 56 -12.49 -1.73 -16.34
CA ASP A 56 -13.46 -2.72 -15.90
C ASP A 56 -14.09 -2.27 -14.56
N PRO A 57 -15.41 -1.98 -14.51
CA PRO A 57 -16.06 -1.51 -13.30
C PRO A 57 -15.99 -2.50 -12.14
N LEU A 58 -15.92 -3.81 -12.42
CA LEU A 58 -15.84 -4.82 -11.36
C LEU A 58 -14.48 -4.76 -10.66
N MET A 59 -13.40 -4.78 -11.44
CA MET A 59 -12.04 -4.69 -10.92
C MET A 59 -11.77 -3.35 -10.24
N LEU A 60 -12.29 -2.25 -10.81
CA LEU A 60 -12.15 -0.91 -10.23
C LEU A 60 -12.83 -0.82 -8.86
N SER A 61 -14.00 -1.45 -8.69
CA SER A 61 -14.69 -1.52 -7.40
C SER A 61 -13.94 -2.36 -6.36
N SER A 62 -13.22 -3.41 -6.80
CA SER A 62 -12.41 -4.25 -5.93
C SER A 62 -11.24 -3.48 -5.32
N ILE A 63 -10.52 -2.71 -6.13
CA ILE A 63 -9.41 -1.85 -5.66
C ILE A 63 -9.93 -0.81 -4.66
N ALA A 64 -11.04 -0.15 -4.98
CA ALA A 64 -11.62 0.85 -4.07
C ALA A 64 -12.07 0.23 -2.74
N ALA A 65 -12.64 -0.98 -2.76
CA ALA A 65 -13.04 -1.69 -1.55
C ALA A 65 -11.83 -2.10 -0.69
N GLU A 66 -10.71 -2.48 -1.31
CA GLU A 66 -9.47 -2.82 -0.63
C GLU A 66 -8.92 -1.61 0.16
N ASP A 67 -8.84 -0.44 -0.46
CA ASP A 67 -8.37 0.78 0.20
C ASP A 67 -9.29 1.24 1.33
N VAL A 68 -10.61 1.21 1.11
CA VAL A 68 -11.60 1.58 2.13
C VAL A 68 -11.49 0.64 3.33
N MET A 69 -11.36 -0.68 3.09
CA MET A 69 -11.25 -1.66 4.17
C MET A 69 -9.93 -1.48 4.95
N LYS A 70 -8.82 -1.22 4.26
CA LYS A 70 -7.50 -0.93 4.87
C LYS A 70 -7.62 0.26 5.84
N VAL A 71 -8.29 1.33 5.44
CA VAL A 71 -8.54 2.51 6.30
C VAL A 71 -9.44 2.17 7.49
N ILE A 72 -10.53 1.43 7.29
CA ILE A 72 -11.44 1.01 8.37
C ILE A 72 -10.67 0.21 9.43
N ILE A 73 -9.85 -0.76 9.00
CA ILE A 73 -9.04 -1.58 9.90
C ILE A 73 -8.06 -0.70 10.69
N ILE A 74 -7.37 0.23 10.03
CA ILE A 74 -6.44 1.16 10.70
C ILE A 74 -7.17 1.97 11.79
N ILE A 75 -8.38 2.46 11.51
CA ILE A 75 -9.17 3.21 12.50
C ILE A 75 -9.55 2.32 13.69
N ILE A 76 -10.02 1.10 13.45
CA ILE A 76 -10.39 0.15 14.51
C ILE A 76 -9.17 -0.15 15.39
N LEU A 77 -7.99 -0.39 14.78
CA LEU A 77 -6.75 -0.64 15.50
C LEU A 77 -6.32 0.58 16.34
N LEU A 78 -6.44 1.80 15.81
CA LEU A 78 -6.12 3.02 16.56
C LEU A 78 -7.06 3.23 17.75
N ILE A 79 -8.36 2.98 17.57
CA ILE A 79 -9.33 3.03 18.67
C ILE A 79 -8.97 1.97 19.72
N GLY A 80 -8.74 0.72 19.31
CA GLY A 80 -8.33 -0.35 20.21
C GLY A 80 -7.04 -0.01 20.98
N LEU A 81 -6.05 0.57 20.31
CA LEU A 81 -4.81 1.02 20.92
C LEU A 81 -5.06 2.08 22.01
N ILE A 82 -5.86 3.11 21.71
CA ILE A 82 -6.17 4.18 22.67
C ILE A 82 -6.93 3.63 23.87
N LEU A 83 -7.95 2.80 23.63
CA LEU A 83 -8.75 2.16 24.69
C LEU A 83 -7.87 1.27 25.58
N GLY A 84 -6.97 0.48 24.99
CA GLY A 84 -6.06 -0.41 25.71
C GLY A 84 -5.01 0.32 26.55
N ILE A 85 -4.63 1.55 26.17
CA ILE A 85 -3.71 2.39 26.97
C ILE A 85 -4.48 3.10 28.10
N LEU A 86 -5.65 3.69 27.82
CA LEU A 86 -6.38 4.51 28.78
C LEU A 86 -7.21 3.72 29.79
N GLY A 87 -7.76 2.55 29.42
CA GLY A 87 -8.61 1.74 30.30
C GLY A 87 -7.90 1.31 31.59
N PRO A 88 -6.80 0.53 31.50
CA PRO A 88 -6.04 0.09 32.67
C PRO A 88 -5.38 1.26 33.41
N GLY A 89 -4.99 2.33 32.70
CA GLY A 89 -4.31 3.49 33.27
C GLY A 89 -5.23 4.44 34.05
N MET A 90 -6.52 4.53 33.69
CA MET A 90 -7.48 5.44 34.32
C MET A 90 -8.52 4.72 35.22
N HIS A 91 -8.50 3.38 35.30
CA HIS A 91 -9.46 2.58 36.09
C HIS A 91 -10.93 2.89 35.77
N ILE A 92 -11.24 3.13 34.50
CA ILE A 92 -12.62 3.43 34.06
C ILE A 92 -13.23 2.15 33.47
N GLU A 93 -14.10 1.49 34.25
CA GLU A 93 -14.74 0.20 33.89
C GLU A 93 -15.44 0.21 32.52
N PHE A 94 -15.91 1.38 32.06
CA PHE A 94 -16.51 1.53 30.74
C PHE A 94 -15.51 1.25 29.60
N PHE A 95 -14.28 1.73 29.72
CA PHE A 95 -13.24 1.56 28.69
C PHE A 95 -12.79 0.11 28.60
N ASP A 96 -12.63 -0.57 29.74
CA ASP A 96 -12.26 -1.98 29.79
C ASP A 96 -13.34 -2.88 29.18
N LYS A 97 -14.63 -2.58 29.46
CA LYS A 97 -15.75 -3.32 28.88
C LYS A 97 -15.87 -3.10 27.37
N LEU A 98 -15.66 -1.86 26.90
CA LEU A 98 -15.67 -1.52 25.49
C LEU A 98 -14.50 -2.16 24.73
N PHE A 99 -13.30 -2.19 25.33
CA PHE A 99 -12.12 -2.82 24.76
C PHE A 99 -12.31 -4.34 24.61
N ASN A 100 -12.80 -5.01 25.65
CA ASN A 100 -13.07 -6.46 25.60
C ASN A 100 -14.12 -6.83 24.55
N LEU A 101 -15.19 -6.03 24.41
CA LEU A 101 -16.19 -6.23 23.36
C LEU A 101 -15.58 -6.09 21.97
N LEU A 102 -14.68 -5.13 21.78
CA LEU A 102 -14.02 -4.88 20.51
C LEU A 102 -13.08 -6.04 20.13
N ILE A 103 -12.37 -6.62 21.11
CA ILE A 103 -11.55 -7.83 20.92
C ILE A 103 -12.40 -9.06 20.59
N GLU A 104 -13.60 -9.19 21.16
CA GLU A 104 -14.48 -10.34 20.90
C GLU A 104 -15.10 -10.31 19.50
N ILE A 105 -15.25 -9.11 18.91
CA ILE A 105 -15.81 -8.91 17.57
C ILE A 105 -14.75 -9.02 16.47
N LEU A 106 -13.48 -8.73 16.78
CA LEU A 106 -12.35 -8.77 15.84
C LEU A 106 -11.81 -10.19 15.67
#